data_AF-A0A958KNT8-F1
#
_entry.id   AF-A0A958KNT8-F1
#
_cell.length_a   1.000
_cell.length_b   1.000
_cell.length_c   1.000
_cell.angle_alpha   90.00
_cell.angle_beta   90.00
_cell.angle_gamma   90.00
#
_symmetry.space_group_name_H-M   'P 1'
#
loop_
_entity.id
_entity.type
_entity.pdbx_description
1 polymer ?
#
loop_
_entity_poly.entity_id
_entity_poly.type
_entity_poly.pdbx_seq_one_letter_code
_entity_poly.pdbx_strand_id
1 'polypeptide(L)' 'MAESVSYPKDKIKILLLEGIHPTAVQAFESAGYSVELSDAALGESDLLDLVPGVHLLGIRSKTKISA' A
#
# COMPACT_ATOMS: atom_id res chain seq x y z
N MET A 1 0.87 -28.18 -3.78
CA MET A 1 1.27 -27.47 -5.01
C MET A 1 1.39 -26.01 -4.59
N ALA A 2 2.60 -25.53 -4.30
CA ALA A 2 2.82 -24.16 -3.85
C ALA A 2 3.45 -23.41 -5.02
N GLU A 3 2.68 -22.51 -5.61
CA GLU A 3 3.11 -21.68 -6.73
C GLU A 3 4.31 -20.83 -6.27
N SER A 4 5.43 -21.01 -6.96
CA SER A 4 6.67 -20.29 -6.75
C SER A 4 6.47 -18.81 -7.07
N VAL A 5 6.20 -18.00 -6.05
CA VAL A 5 6.27 -16.55 -6.19
C VAL A 5 7.75 -16.16 -6.22
N SER A 6 8.21 -15.70 -7.38
CA SER A 6 9.60 -15.37 -7.71
C SER A 6 10.14 -14.11 -6.99
N TYR A 7 9.28 -13.39 -6.26
CA TYR A 7 9.64 -12.23 -5.43
C TYR A 7 9.24 -12.52 -3.98
N PRO A 8 10.09 -12.22 -2.97
CA PRO A 8 9.67 -12.30 -1.59
C PRO A 8 8.47 -11.37 -1.41
N LYS A 9 7.31 -11.92 -1.03
CA LYS A 9 6.11 -11.11 -0.80
C LYS A 9 6.36 -10.03 0.27
N ASP A 10 7.26 -10.33 1.20
CA ASP A 10 7.79 -9.41 2.21
C ASP A 10 8.41 -8.13 1.63
N LYS A 11 8.93 -8.17 0.39
CA LYS A 11 9.51 -7.00 -0.28
C LYS A 11 8.48 -6.10 -0.97
N ILE A 12 7.24 -6.57 -1.14
CA ILE A 12 6.18 -5.78 -1.74
C ILE A 12 5.55 -4.94 -0.63
N LYS A 13 5.80 -3.63 -0.70
CA LYS A 13 5.18 -2.64 0.18
C LYS A 13 3.90 -2.10 -0.44
N ILE A 14 2.84 -2.10 0.35
CA ILE A 14 1.51 -1.60 0.01
C ILE A 14 1.22 -0.40 0.90
N LEU A 15 0.96 0.76 0.32
CA LEU A 15 0.56 1.96 1.05
C LEU A 15 -0.94 2.20 0.88
N LEU A 16 -1.67 2.27 1.98
CA LEU A 16 -3.11 2.50 2.02
C LEU A 16 -3.40 3.85 2.68
N LEU A 17 -4.10 4.74 1.98
CA LEU A 17 -4.36 6.11 2.42
C LEU A 17 -5.80 6.35 2.80
N GLU A 18 -6.07 7.45 3.52
CA GLU A 18 -7.42 7.88 3.92
C GLU A 18 -8.15 6.90 4.86
N GLY A 19 -7.38 6.18 5.68
CA GLY A 19 -7.96 5.31 6.70
C GLY A 19 -8.77 4.16 6.10
N ILE A 20 -8.21 3.50 5.08
CA ILE A 20 -8.81 2.29 4.49
C ILE A 20 -9.10 1.26 5.58
N HIS A 21 -10.20 0.52 5.41
CA HIS A 21 -10.67 -0.41 6.44
C HIS A 21 -9.58 -1.44 6.81
N PRO A 22 -9.35 -1.73 8.11
CA PRO A 22 -8.30 -2.65 8.56
C PRO A 22 -8.44 -4.08 8.02
N THR A 23 -9.62 -4.48 7.54
CA THR A 23 -9.80 -5.75 6.80
C THR A 23 -8.90 -5.84 5.57
N ALA A 24 -8.68 -4.73 4.86
CA ALA A 24 -7.78 -4.72 3.71
C ALA A 24 -6.34 -4.99 4.15
N VAL A 25 -5.89 -4.34 5.24
CA VAL A 25 -4.57 -4.57 5.84
C VAL A 25 -4.39 -6.03 6.20
N GLN A 26 -5.33 -6.61 6.97
CA GLN A 26 -5.27 -8.01 7.38
C GLN A 26 -5.26 -8.98 6.19
N ALA A 27 -6.01 -8.69 5.11
CA ALA A 27 -6.01 -9.53 3.91
C ALA A 27 -4.64 -9.53 3.21
N PHE A 28 -4.00 -8.37 3.13
CA PHE A 28 -2.67 -8.23 2.53
C PHE A 28 -1.56 -8.79 3.43
N GLU A 29 -1.59 -8.53 4.74
CA GLU A 29 -0.67 -9.11 5.72
C GLU A 29 -0.79 -10.64 5.75
N SER A 30 -2.01 -11.17 5.75
CA SER A 30 -2.25 -12.62 5.70
C SER A 30 -1.79 -13.24 4.38
N ALA A 31 -1.71 -12.46 3.30
CA ALA A 31 -1.14 -12.90 2.03
C ALA A 31 0.40 -12.83 1.99
N GLY A 32 1.03 -12.22 3.02
CA GLY A 32 2.47 -12.08 3.19
C GLY A 32 3.04 -10.76 2.68
N TYR A 33 2.23 -9.71 2.53
CA TYR A 33 2.66 -8.40 2.07
C TYR A 33 2.90 -7.43 3.23
N SER A 34 3.84 -6.50 3.05
CA SER A 34 4.05 -5.40 4.00
C SER A 34 3.07 -4.28 3.70
N VAL A 35 2.17 -3.97 4.65
CA VAL A 35 1.15 -2.93 4.48
C VAL A 35 1.41 -1.77 5.43
N GLU A 36 1.44 -0.55 4.91
CA GLU A 36 1.37 0.67 5.69
C GLU A 36 0.01 1.34 5.50
N LEU A 37 -0.60 1.71 6.62
CA LEU A 37 -1.86 2.43 6.64
C LEU A 37 -1.64 3.85 7.16
N SER A 38 -2.04 4.84 6.37
CA SER A 38 -2.10 6.24 6.78
C SER A 38 -3.54 6.72 6.79
N ASP A 39 -3.98 7.24 7.93
CA ASP A 39 -5.32 7.83 8.10
C ASP A 39 -5.42 9.19 7.39
N ALA A 40 -4.29 9.87 7.24
CA ALA A 40 -4.20 11.12 6.51
C ALA A 40 -4.32 10.90 5.00
N ALA A 41 -5.08 11.78 4.34
CA ALA A 41 -4.93 11.99 2.92
C ALA A 41 -3.54 12.61 2.71
N LEU A 42 -2.58 11.81 2.25
CA LEU A 42 -1.27 12.33 1.88
C LEU A 42 -1.43 13.29 0.71
N GLY A 43 -0.84 14.48 0.83
CA GLY A 43 -0.75 15.42 -0.28
C GLY A 43 0.23 14.92 -1.33
N GLU A 44 0.29 15.61 -2.48
CA GLU A 44 1.26 15.30 -3.54
C GLU A 44 2.71 15.26 -3.03
N SER A 45 3.05 16.15 -2.10
CA SER A 45 4.39 16.22 -1.49
C SER A 45 4.72 14.95 -0.69
N ASP A 46 3.86 14.56 0.25
CA ASP A 46 4.10 13.35 1.06
C ASP A 46 4.04 12.08 0.22
N LEU A 47 3.18 12.05 -0.81
CA LEU A 47 3.15 10.96 -1.79
C LEU A 47 4.49 10.84 -2.52
N LEU A 48 5.10 11.93 -2.96
CA LEU A 48 6.41 11.89 -3.63
C LEU A 48 7.52 11.33 -2.73
N ASP A 49 7.44 11.58 -1.43
CA ASP A 49 8.38 11.03 -0.44
C ASP A 49 8.10 9.56 -0.09
N LEU A 50 6.83 9.13 -0.06
CA LEU A 50 6.45 7.75 0.29
C LEU A 50 6.37 6.78 -0.90
N VAL A 51 6.09 7.26 -2.10
CA VAL A 51 6.06 6.45 -3.33
C VAL A 51 7.35 5.66 -3.58
N PRO A 52 8.58 6.20 -3.37
CA PRO A 52 9.80 5.42 -3.63
C PRO A 52 9.89 4.18 -2.73
N GLY A 53 9.75 3.00 -3.34
CA GLY A 53 9.81 1.71 -2.67
C GLY A 53 8.45 1.09 -2.35
N VAL A 54 7.35 1.83 -2.55
CA VAL A 54 6.00 1.29 -2.54
C VAL A 54 5.70 0.66 -3.89
N HIS A 55 5.19 -0.56 -3.86
CA HIS A 55 4.84 -1.33 -5.07
C HIS A 55 3.35 -1.21 -5.40
N LEU A 56 2.51 -1.00 -4.38
CA LEU A 56 1.07 -0.87 -4.52
C LEU A 56 0.59 0.33 -3.70
N LEU A 57 -0.22 1.19 -4.32
CA LEU A 57 -0.84 2.33 -3.66
C LEU A 57 -2.36 2.17 -3.68
N GLY A 58 -2.97 2.12 -2.50
CA GLY A 58 -4.42 2.17 -2.31
C GLY A 58 -4.84 3.56 -1.88
N ILE A 59 -5.57 4.24 -2.75
CA ILE A 59 -6.14 5.57 -2.50
C ILE A 59 -7.66 5.50 -2.43
N ARG A 60 -8.28 6.55 -1.91
CA ARG A 60 -9.72 6.74 -1.96
C ARG A 60 -10.00 8.09 -2.62
N SER A 61 -11.16 8.67 -2.38
CA SER A 61 -11.68 9.81 -3.14
C SER A 61 -11.07 11.16 -2.75
N LYS A 62 -10.37 11.28 -1.62
CA LYS A 62 -9.70 12.54 -1.23
C LYS A 62 -8.26 12.62 -1.72
N THR A 63 -7.59 11.50 -1.96
CA THR A 63 -6.24 11.49 -2.53
C THR A 63 -6.30 11.58 -4.05
N LYS A 64 -5.69 12.62 -4.61
CA LYS A 64 -5.64 12.86 -6.05
C LYS A 64 -4.23 12.61 -6.57
N ILE A 65 -4.09 11.68 -7.52
CA ILE A 65 -2.83 11.43 -8.23
C ILE A 65 -2.81 12.30 -9.47
N SER A 66 -1.80 13.17 -9.58
CA SER A 66 -1.50 13.92 -10.80
C SER A 66 -0.40 13.20 -11.57
N ALA A 67 -0.38 13.39 -12.90
CA ALA A 67 0.59 12.78 -13.82
C ALA A 67 1.84 13.66 -13.99
#